data_AF-A0A6V7VGA8-F1
#
_entry.id   AF-A0A6V7VGA8-F1
#
_cell.length_a   1.000
_cell.length_b   1.000
_cell.length_c   1.000
_cell.angle_alpha   90.00
_cell.angle_beta   90.00
_cell.angle_gamma   90.00
#
_symmetry.space_group_name_H-M   'P 1'
#
loop_
_entity.id
_entity.type
_entity.pdbx_description
1 polymer ?
#
loop_
_entity_poly.entity_id
_entity_poly.type
_entity_poly.pdbx_seq_one_letter_code
_entity_poly.pdbx_strand_id
1 'polypeptide(L)'
;MISAVDPVITLAIFQALKVEVQLYMLAFGESMLNDAVAIVLATTAQELSSPTIAQMSSLATLKFAFDRFLIMFFASAALGAAIGLVSALLFKHIDLRRTPSLELALLLMFAYLPYGFAESISLSGIMAILFCAIIMSQYTHLNISPITQITFQQTFRTISFVAENMYICLSRLSFIYI
;
A
#
# COMPACT_ATOMS: atom_id res chain seq x y z
N MET A 1 11.87 -7.97 -12.79
CA MET A 1 11.77 -6.56 -12.34
C MET A 1 11.93 -5.58 -13.51
N ILE A 2 11.24 -5.82 -14.64
CA ILE A 2 11.22 -4.94 -15.84
C ILE A 2 9.79 -4.37 -16.06
N SER A 3 8.83 -4.70 -15.19
CA SER A 3 7.41 -4.38 -15.37
C SER A 3 6.96 -3.04 -14.76
N ALA A 4 7.86 -2.30 -14.10
CA ALA A 4 7.52 -0.99 -13.56
C ALA A 4 7.59 0.05 -14.68
N VAL A 5 6.46 0.23 -15.38
CA VAL A 5 6.24 1.40 -16.22
C VAL A 5 6.00 2.55 -15.27
N ASP A 6 7.01 3.42 -15.12
CA ASP A 6 6.92 4.59 -14.26
C ASP A 6 5.88 5.56 -14.84
N PRO A 7 4.68 5.68 -14.25
CA PRO A 7 3.57 6.40 -14.86
C PRO A 7 3.77 7.91 -14.80
N VAL A 8 4.80 8.41 -14.09
CA VAL A 8 5.06 9.83 -13.86
C VAL A 8 5.24 10.61 -15.17
N ILE A 9 5.92 10.02 -16.17
CA ILE A 9 6.19 10.69 -17.45
C ILE A 9 4.94 10.70 -18.35
N THR A 10 4.17 9.61 -18.40
CA THR A 10 2.88 9.55 -19.11
C THR A 10 1.82 10.40 -18.41
N LEU A 11 1.88 10.55 -17.09
CA LEU A 11 1.02 11.42 -16.28
C LEU A 11 1.18 12.91 -16.60
N ALA A 12 2.43 13.36 -16.73
CA ALA A 12 2.73 14.75 -17.06
C ALA A 12 2.17 15.13 -18.45
N ILE A 13 2.18 14.18 -19.39
CA ILE A 13 1.62 14.35 -20.73
C ILE A 13 0.07 14.33 -20.69
N PHE A 14 -0.55 13.48 -19.86
CA PHE A 14 -2.01 13.44 -19.72
C PHE A 14 -2.62 14.67 -19.03
N GLN A 15 -1.93 15.27 -18.04
CA GLN A 15 -2.35 16.56 -17.48
C GLN A 15 -2.24 17.70 -18.51
N ALA A 16 -1.25 17.67 -19.40
CA ALA A 16 -1.12 18.64 -20.49
C ALA A 16 -2.22 18.49 -21.57
N LEU A 17 -2.80 17.30 -21.73
CA LEU A 17 -3.81 16.96 -22.73
C LEU A 17 -5.27 17.11 -22.26
N LYS A 18 -5.53 17.58 -21.02
CA LYS A 18 -6.88 17.60 -20.40
C LYS A 18 -7.57 16.21 -20.42
N VAL A 19 -6.83 15.14 -20.18
CA VAL A 19 -7.45 13.82 -20.02
C VAL A 19 -8.32 13.78 -18.76
N GLU A 20 -9.43 13.05 -18.84
CA GLU A 20 -10.35 12.88 -17.71
C GLU A 20 -9.62 12.36 -16.48
N VAL A 21 -9.74 13.09 -15.37
CA VAL A 21 -9.17 12.75 -14.05
C VAL A 21 -9.54 11.33 -13.61
N GLN A 22 -10.66 10.80 -14.12
CA GLN A 22 -11.11 9.43 -13.87
C GLN A 22 -10.15 8.38 -14.45
N LEU A 23 -9.64 8.58 -15.67
CA LEU A 23 -8.72 7.63 -16.31
C LEU A 23 -7.36 7.62 -15.59
N TYR A 24 -6.90 8.79 -15.15
CA TYR A 24 -5.70 8.93 -14.30
C TYR A 24 -5.83 8.12 -13.00
N MET A 25 -6.95 8.29 -12.28
CA MET A 25 -7.16 7.63 -10.99
C MET A 25 -7.29 6.11 -11.15
N LEU A 26 -7.91 5.66 -12.25
CA LEU A 26 -8.05 4.24 -12.57
C LEU A 26 -6.69 3.58 -12.81
N ALA A 27 -5.88 4.15 -13.72
CA ALA A 27 -4.56 3.59 -14.04
C ALA A 27 -3.62 3.60 -12.83
N PHE A 28 -3.65 4.66 -12.02
CA PHE A 28 -2.88 4.72 -10.78
C PHE A 28 -3.29 3.64 -9.78
N GLY A 29 -4.61 3.44 -9.60
CA GLY A 29 -5.14 2.39 -8.73
C GLY A 29 -4.77 0.98 -9.20
N GLU A 30 -4.83 0.73 -10.51
CA GLU A 30 -4.40 -0.54 -11.13
C GLU A 30 -2.91 -0.82 -10.85
N SER A 31 -2.03 0.16 -11.10
CA SER A 31 -0.59 0.02 -10.85
C SER A 31 -0.28 -0.28 -9.38
N MET A 32 -0.91 0.44 -8.44
CA MET A 32 -0.71 0.20 -7.01
C MET A 32 -1.16 -1.21 -6.59
N LEU A 33 -2.31 -1.67 -7.10
CA LEU A 33 -2.82 -2.99 -6.78
C LEU A 33 -1.93 -4.09 -7.39
N ASN A 34 -1.46 -3.89 -8.62
CA ASN A 34 -0.54 -4.80 -9.28
C ASN A 34 0.79 -4.94 -8.52
N ASP A 35 1.39 -3.83 -8.08
CA ASP A 35 2.64 -3.87 -7.30
C ASP A 35 2.47 -4.66 -6.01
N ALA A 36 1.35 -4.45 -5.32
CA ALA A 36 1.06 -5.16 -4.09
C ALA A 36 0.85 -6.67 -4.33
N VAL A 37 0.12 -7.05 -5.39
CA VAL A 37 -0.07 -8.46 -5.79
C VAL A 37 1.26 -9.12 -6.20
N ALA A 38 2.12 -8.41 -6.93
CA ALA A 38 3.43 -8.91 -7.34
C ALA A 38 4.32 -9.24 -6.13
N ILE A 39 4.25 -8.45 -5.06
CA ILE A 39 4.99 -8.72 -3.82
C ILE A 39 4.44 -9.95 -3.08
N VAL A 40 3.11 -10.16 -3.07
CA VAL A 40 2.52 -11.40 -2.51
C VAL A 40 2.95 -12.62 -3.32
N LEU A 41 2.98 -12.53 -4.64
CA LEU A 41 3.44 -13.62 -5.50
C LEU A 41 4.93 -13.91 -5.28
N ALA A 42 5.76 -12.88 -5.15
CA ALA A 42 7.19 -13.04 -4.89
C ALA A 42 7.47 -13.71 -3.54
N THR A 43 6.75 -13.31 -2.49
CA THR A 43 6.85 -13.93 -1.15
C THR A 43 6.37 -15.38 -1.18
N THR A 44 5.26 -15.68 -1.87
CA THR A 44 4.80 -17.06 -2.10
C THR A 44 5.85 -17.90 -2.83
N ALA A 45 6.48 -17.34 -3.88
CA ALA A 45 7.54 -18.01 -4.66
C ALA A 45 8.80 -18.30 -3.83
N GLN A 46 9.16 -17.40 -2.92
CA GLN A 46 10.24 -17.63 -1.96
C GLN A 46 9.88 -18.75 -0.98
N GLU A 47 8.65 -18.77 -0.45
CA GLU A 47 8.18 -19.85 0.43
C GLU A 47 8.24 -21.22 -0.28
N LEU A 48 7.81 -21.27 -1.55
CA LEU A 48 7.88 -22.47 -2.41
C LEU A 48 9.29 -22.98 -2.69
N SER A 49 10.30 -22.11 -2.61
CA SER A 49 11.71 -22.48 -2.81
C SER A 49 12.32 -23.18 -1.59
N SER A 50 11.56 -23.32 -0.50
CA SER A 50 11.99 -24.01 0.71
C SER A 50 12.18 -25.52 0.46
N PRO A 51 13.24 -26.15 1.01
CA PRO A 51 13.63 -27.53 0.71
C PRO A 51 12.55 -28.57 1.08
N THR A 52 11.64 -28.22 2.00
CA THR A 52 10.52 -29.05 2.43
C THR A 52 9.42 -29.19 1.36
N ILE A 53 9.21 -28.17 0.53
CA ILE A 53 8.14 -28.14 -0.49
C ILE A 53 8.66 -28.66 -1.83
N ALA A 54 9.97 -28.54 -2.08
CA ALA A 54 10.63 -29.01 -3.30
C ALA A 54 10.55 -30.53 -3.53
N GLN A 55 10.20 -31.32 -2.50
CA GLN A 55 10.01 -32.77 -2.62
C GLN A 55 8.58 -33.18 -3.05
N MET A 56 7.66 -32.22 -3.17
CA MET A 56 6.28 -32.49 -3.57
C MET A 56 6.14 -32.62 -5.10
N SER A 57 5.11 -33.37 -5.54
CA SER A 57 4.75 -33.45 -6.95
C SER A 57 4.44 -32.05 -7.53
N SER A 58 4.87 -31.78 -8.76
CA SER A 58 4.70 -30.48 -9.43
C SER A 58 3.26 -29.96 -9.40
N LEU A 59 2.28 -30.85 -9.54
CA LEU A 59 0.86 -30.50 -9.50
C LEU A 59 0.38 -30.12 -8.08
N ALA A 60 0.94 -30.77 -7.06
CA ALA A 60 0.63 -30.46 -5.66
C ALA A 60 1.26 -29.14 -5.23
N THR A 61 2.47 -28.84 -5.71
CA THR A 61 3.16 -27.55 -5.48
C THR A 61 2.39 -26.39 -6.07
N LEU A 62 1.87 -26.52 -7.30
CA LEU A 62 1.03 -25.49 -7.93
C LEU A 62 -0.28 -25.25 -7.16
N LYS A 63 -0.94 -26.32 -6.70
CA LYS A 63 -2.15 -26.19 -5.90
C LYS A 63 -1.87 -25.48 -4.57
N PHE A 64 -0.80 -25.88 -3.88
CA PHE A 64 -0.38 -25.24 -2.63
C PHE A 64 -0.06 -23.75 -2.82
N ALA A 65 0.66 -23.40 -3.89
CA ALA A 65 0.96 -22.02 -4.24
C ALA A 65 -0.30 -21.18 -4.43
N PHE A 66 -1.28 -21.72 -5.16
CA PHE A 66 -2.55 -21.05 -5.42
C PHE A 66 -3.37 -20.85 -4.14
N ASP A 67 -3.50 -21.89 -3.32
CA ASP A 67 -4.22 -21.83 -2.04
C ASP A 67 -3.55 -20.82 -1.09
N ARG A 68 -2.21 -20.84 -1.00
CA ARG A 68 -1.43 -19.92 -0.17
C ARG A 68 -1.59 -18.47 -0.62
N PHE A 69 -1.51 -18.22 -1.92
CA PHE A 69 -1.72 -16.89 -2.49
C PHE A 69 -3.12 -16.36 -2.14
N LEU A 70 -4.17 -17.16 -2.33
CA LEU A 70 -5.54 -16.76 -2.01
C LEU A 70 -5.71 -16.43 -0.53
N ILE A 71 -5.19 -17.29 0.36
CA ILE A 71 -5.28 -17.06 1.81
C ILE A 71 -4.55 -15.77 2.18
N MET A 72 -3.32 -15.57 1.71
CA MET A 72 -2.56 -14.35 2.00
C MET A 72 -3.26 -13.10 1.47
N PHE A 73 -3.81 -13.15 0.25
CA PHE A 73 -4.52 -12.03 -0.35
C PHE A 73 -5.77 -11.65 0.46
N PHE A 74 -6.66 -12.61 0.71
CA PHE A 74 -7.93 -12.35 1.41
C PHE A 74 -7.73 -12.05 2.90
N ALA A 75 -6.81 -12.73 3.58
CA ALA A 75 -6.54 -12.47 4.99
C ALA A 75 -5.92 -11.08 5.20
N SER A 76 -4.93 -10.69 4.38
CA SER A 76 -4.38 -9.33 4.42
C SER A 76 -5.42 -8.28 4.09
N ALA A 77 -6.29 -8.53 3.09
CA ALA A 77 -7.35 -7.61 2.72
C ALA A 77 -8.38 -7.42 3.86
N ALA A 78 -8.82 -8.51 4.48
CA ALA A 78 -9.76 -8.49 5.59
C ALA A 78 -9.17 -7.75 6.81
N LEU A 79 -7.90 -8.00 7.14
CA LEU A 79 -7.20 -7.33 8.24
C LEU A 79 -7.09 -5.82 7.98
N GLY A 80 -6.63 -5.42 6.79
CA GLY A 80 -6.52 -4.02 6.39
C GLY A 80 -7.87 -3.31 6.41
N ALA A 81 -8.91 -3.95 5.88
CA ALA A 81 -10.26 -3.41 5.90
C ALA A 81 -10.82 -3.26 7.32
N ALA A 82 -10.63 -4.26 8.19
CA ALA A 82 -11.07 -4.20 9.58
C ALA A 82 -10.43 -3.02 10.32
N ILE A 83 -9.11 -2.84 10.20
CA ILE A 83 -8.39 -1.73 10.84
C ILE A 83 -8.81 -0.38 10.25
N GLY A 84 -9.02 -0.30 8.94
CA GLY A 84 -9.52 0.91 8.28
C GLY A 84 -10.92 1.31 8.76
N LEU A 85 -11.81 0.34 8.94
CA LEU A 85 -13.14 0.57 9.50
C LEU A 85 -13.09 1.00 10.97
N VAL A 86 -12.22 0.37 11.77
CA VAL A 86 -11.99 0.78 13.16
C VAL A 86 -11.49 2.22 13.24
N SER A 87 -10.55 2.60 12.37
CA SER A 87 -10.08 3.99 12.25
C SER A 87 -11.25 4.93 11.93
N ALA A 88 -12.05 4.63 10.91
CA ALA A 88 -13.20 5.46 10.54
C ALA A 88 -14.23 5.61 11.67
N LEU A 89 -14.50 4.53 12.42
CA LEU A 89 -15.37 4.56 13.60
C LEU A 89 -14.78 5.39 14.73
N LEU A 90 -13.48 5.31 14.96
CA LEU A 90 -12.79 6.07 16.01
C LEU A 90 -12.86 7.58 15.73
N PHE A 91 -12.57 8.00 14.49
CA PHE A 91 -12.72 9.40 14.08
C PHE A 91 -14.17 9.87 14.03
N LYS A 92 -15.14 8.95 13.92
CA LYS A 92 -16.57 9.29 14.03
C LYS A 92 -17.02 9.55 15.47
N HIS A 93 -16.49 8.80 16.44
CA HIS A 93 -16.91 8.90 17.85
C HIS A 93 -16.10 9.90 18.65
N ILE A 94 -14.85 10.15 18.26
CA ILE A 94 -13.96 11.08 18.97
C ILE A 94 -13.87 12.38 18.17
N ASP A 95 -14.48 13.45 18.68
CA ASP A 95 -14.39 14.78 18.07
C ASP A 95 -13.01 15.42 18.32
N LEU A 96 -12.07 15.13 17.43
CA LEU A 96 -10.68 15.63 17.47
C LEU A 96 -10.48 16.99 16.78
N ARG A 97 -11.57 17.62 16.32
CA ARG A 97 -11.55 18.86 15.53
C ARG A 97 -10.86 20.04 16.22
N ARG A 98 -10.73 20.00 17.55
CA ARG A 98 -10.04 21.06 18.33
C ARG A 98 -8.53 20.90 18.38
N THR A 99 -7.98 19.74 18.03
CA THR A 99 -6.55 19.42 18.12
C THR A 99 -6.06 18.75 16.84
N PRO A 100 -5.87 19.50 15.73
CA PRO A 100 -5.53 18.95 14.42
C PRO A 100 -4.21 18.17 14.41
N SER A 101 -3.25 18.54 15.26
CA SER A 101 -1.99 17.80 15.39
C SER A 101 -2.19 16.36 15.91
N LEU A 102 -3.15 16.17 16.82
CA LEU A 102 -3.45 14.85 17.39
C LEU A 102 -4.24 14.01 16.38
N GLU A 103 -5.17 14.64 15.68
CA GLU A 103 -5.93 14.03 14.57
C GLU A 103 -4.98 13.48 13.49
N LEU A 104 -3.99 14.28 13.06
CA LEU A 104 -2.95 13.87 12.11
C LEU A 104 -2.09 12.72 12.65
N ALA A 105 -1.65 12.81 13.91
CA ALA A 105 -0.81 11.79 14.52
C ALA A 105 -1.52 10.43 14.61
N LEU A 106 -2.79 10.42 15.04
CA LEU A 106 -3.62 9.21 15.06
C LEU A 106 -3.79 8.63 13.66
N LEU A 107 -4.02 9.49 12.66
CA LEU A 107 -4.23 9.04 11.30
C LEU A 107 -2.99 8.37 10.72
N LEU A 108 -1.80 8.94 10.97
CA LEU A 108 -0.51 8.31 10.62
C LEU A 108 -0.30 6.98 11.36
N MET A 109 -0.66 6.93 12.64
CA MET A 109 -0.59 5.70 13.43
C MET A 109 -1.47 4.60 12.86
N PHE A 110 -2.74 4.90 12.56
CA PHE A 110 -3.67 3.95 11.96
C PHE A 110 -3.29 3.56 10.52
N ALA A 111 -2.59 4.41 9.79
CA ALA A 111 -2.04 4.06 8.47
C ALA A 111 -0.93 3.01 8.56
N TYR A 112 -0.11 3.03 9.61
CA TYR A 112 0.99 2.07 9.79
C TYR A 112 0.59 0.80 10.56
N LEU A 113 -0.38 0.90 11.47
CA LEU A 113 -0.85 -0.21 12.33
C LEU A 113 -1.16 -1.54 11.59
N PRO A 114 -1.83 -1.56 10.41
CA PRO A 114 -2.10 -2.79 9.66
C PRO A 114 -0.85 -3.56 9.27
N TYR A 115 0.26 -2.86 9.03
CA TYR A 115 1.53 -3.47 8.68
C TYR A 115 2.07 -4.34 9.81
N GLY A 116 2.16 -3.78 11.03
CA GLY A 116 2.70 -4.48 12.19
C GLY A 116 1.85 -5.69 12.59
N PHE A 117 0.52 -5.57 12.50
CA PHE A 117 -0.38 -6.70 12.76
C PHE A 117 -0.28 -7.79 11.69
N ALA A 118 -0.16 -7.40 10.42
CA ALA A 118 -0.01 -8.36 9.33
C ALA A 118 1.30 -9.14 9.45
N GLU A 119 2.43 -8.46 9.71
CA GLU A 119 3.72 -9.14 9.92
C GLU A 119 3.68 -10.10 11.12
N SER A 120 3.01 -9.71 12.21
CA SER A 120 2.87 -10.55 13.41
C SER A 120 2.15 -11.88 13.14
N ILE A 121 1.28 -11.92 12.12
CA ILE A 121 0.50 -13.11 11.72
C ILE A 121 1.11 -13.77 10.46
N SER A 122 2.29 -13.32 10.02
CA SER A 122 2.96 -13.78 8.78
C SER A 122 2.08 -13.62 7.52
N LEU A 123 1.37 -12.49 7.45
CA LEU A 123 0.59 -12.04 6.29
C LEU A 123 1.35 -10.93 5.54
N SER A 124 0.88 -10.58 4.33
CA SER A 124 1.45 -9.46 3.57
C SER A 124 1.05 -8.12 4.18
N GLY A 125 2.01 -7.46 4.84
CA GLY A 125 1.81 -6.14 5.43
C GLY A 125 1.54 -5.04 4.40
N ILE A 126 2.18 -5.13 3.23
CA ILE A 126 2.01 -4.15 2.15
C ILE A 126 0.58 -4.20 1.59
N MET A 127 0.04 -5.40 1.39
CA MET A 127 -1.37 -5.57 1.02
C MET A 127 -2.31 -5.05 2.11
N ALA A 128 -2.02 -5.32 3.38
CA ALA A 128 -2.85 -4.87 4.50
C ALA A 128 -2.90 -3.34 4.60
N ILE A 129 -1.77 -2.64 4.44
CA ILE A 129 -1.73 -1.18 4.35
C ILE A 129 -2.57 -0.70 3.16
N LEU A 130 -2.45 -1.31 1.98
CA LEU A 130 -3.17 -0.89 0.78
C LEU A 130 -4.69 -0.92 0.98
N PHE A 131 -5.23 -2.05 1.47
CA PHE A 131 -6.66 -2.14 1.75
C PHE A 131 -7.10 -1.20 2.87
N CYS A 132 -6.27 -1.02 3.91
CA CYS A 132 -6.55 -0.05 4.95
C CYS A 132 -6.63 1.38 4.40
N ALA A 133 -5.70 1.78 3.53
CA ALA A 133 -5.67 3.09 2.90
C ALA A 133 -6.88 3.33 2.00
N ILE A 134 -7.34 2.32 1.24
CA ILE A 134 -8.56 2.42 0.42
C ILE A 134 -9.78 2.71 1.31
N ILE A 135 -9.95 1.96 2.40
CA ILE A 135 -11.06 2.16 3.33
C ILE A 135 -10.96 3.51 4.04
N MET A 136 -9.77 3.91 4.50
CA MET A 136 -9.58 5.21 5.15
C MET A 136 -9.81 6.39 4.20
N SER A 137 -9.45 6.26 2.92
CA SER A 137 -9.72 7.27 1.91
C SER A 137 -11.21 7.49 1.66
N GLN A 138 -12.03 6.44 1.78
CA GLN A 138 -13.47 6.55 1.58
C GLN A 138 -14.23 7.00 2.83
N TYR A 139 -13.90 6.43 3.99
CA TYR A 139 -14.69 6.65 5.22
C TYR A 139 -14.06 7.66 6.16
N THR A 140 -12.74 7.60 6.38
CA THR A 140 -12.07 8.49 7.33
C THR A 140 -11.92 9.90 6.76
N HIS A 141 -11.65 10.03 5.46
CA HIS A 141 -11.53 11.35 4.79
C HIS A 141 -12.73 12.26 5.05
N LEU A 142 -13.94 11.71 5.10
CA LEU A 142 -15.17 12.47 5.32
C LEU A 142 -15.35 12.94 6.77
N ASN A 143 -14.70 12.27 7.74
CA ASN A 143 -14.86 12.57 9.16
C ASN A 143 -13.79 13.54 9.70
N ILE A 144 -12.70 13.74 8.96
CA ILE A 144 -11.55 14.54 9.39
C ILE A 144 -11.75 16.04 9.14
N SER A 145 -11.09 16.89 9.94
CA SER A 145 -11.08 18.34 9.74
C SER A 145 -10.36 18.78 8.44
N PRO A 146 -10.79 19.86 7.78
CA PRO A 146 -10.17 20.32 6.53
C PRO A 146 -8.71 20.75 6.70
N ILE A 147 -8.35 21.24 7.90
CA ILE A 147 -6.96 21.60 8.24
C ILE A 147 -6.08 20.34 8.21
N THR A 148 -6.52 19.27 8.88
CA THR A 148 -5.80 18.00 8.91
C THR A 148 -5.70 17.36 7.53
N GLN A 149 -6.73 17.46 6.67
CA GLN A 149 -6.66 16.99 5.29
C GLN A 149 -5.55 17.67 4.49
N ILE A 150 -5.45 19.00 4.58
CA ILE A 150 -4.40 19.78 3.89
C ILE A 150 -3.02 19.44 4.44
N THR A 151 -2.88 19.41 5.76
CA THR A 151 -1.60 19.08 6.41
C THR A 151 -1.16 17.67 6.05
N PHE A 152 -2.07 16.69 6.06
CA PHE A 152 -1.79 15.32 5.66
C PHE A 152 -1.28 15.24 4.21
N GLN A 153 -1.95 15.90 3.27
CA GLN A 153 -1.49 15.94 1.87
C GLN A 153 -0.11 16.57 1.72
N GLN A 154 0.16 17.66 2.44
CA GLN A 154 1.48 18.31 2.44
C GLN A 154 2.55 17.39 3.01
N THR A 155 2.29 16.74 4.15
CA THR A 155 3.20 15.78 4.77
C THR A 155 3.55 14.64 3.83
N PHE A 156 2.56 14.01 3.20
CA PHE A 156 2.81 12.91 2.25
C PHE A 156 3.54 13.38 0.99
N ARG A 157 3.21 14.56 0.44
CA ARG A 157 3.95 15.11 -0.70
C ARG A 157 5.43 15.33 -0.36
N THR A 158 5.74 15.85 0.83
CA THR A 158 7.13 16.03 1.27
C THR A 158 7.84 14.69 1.48
N ILE A 159 7.18 13.71 2.10
CA ILE A 159 7.74 12.37 2.31
C ILE A 159 8.02 11.69 0.97
N SER A 160 7.08 11.73 0.01
CA SER A 160 7.26 11.16 -1.33
C SER A 160 8.44 11.81 -2.05
N PHE A 161 8.56 13.14 -2.01
CA PHE A 161 9.69 13.84 -2.61
C PHE A 161 11.03 13.39 -2.00
N VAL A 162 11.13 13.29 -0.67
CA VAL A 162 12.35 12.82 0.00
C VAL A 162 12.66 11.37 -0.36
N ALA A 163 11.66 10.49 -0.38
CA ALA A 163 11.82 9.08 -0.73
C ALA A 163 12.31 8.88 -2.18
N GLU A 164 11.76 9.63 -3.13
CA GLU A 164 12.17 9.60 -4.53
C GLU A 164 13.63 10.06 -4.70
N ASN A 165 14.00 11.18 -4.09
CA ASN A 165 15.39 11.67 -4.11
C ASN A 165 16.36 10.67 -3.48
N MET A 166 15.97 10.01 -2.39
CA MET A 166 16.79 9.00 -1.74
C MET A 166 16.97 7.75 -2.61
N TYR A 167 15.92 7.27 -3.27
CA TYR A 167 16.00 6.15 -4.21
C TYR A 167 16.93 6.46 -5.40
N ILE A 168 16.82 7.66 -5.99
CA ILE A 168 17.67 8.09 -7.09
C ILE A 168 19.14 8.20 -6.64
N CYS A 169 19.38 8.74 -5.44
CA CYS A 169 20.72 8.85 -4.89
C CYS A 169 21.35 7.46 -4.66
N LEU A 170 20.60 6.53 -4.05
CA LEU A 170 21.08 5.18 -3.76
C LEU A 170 21.37 4.39 -5.04
N SER A 171 20.45 4.45 -6.02
CA SER A 171 20.66 3.76 -7.30
C SER A 171 21.91 4.27 -8.01
N ARG A 172 22.15 5.59 -8.04
CA ARG A 172 23.39 6.18 -8.59
C ARG A 172 24.65 5.72 -7.85
N LEU A 173 24.62 5.63 -6.52
CA LEU A 173 25.74 5.11 -5.74
C LEU A 173 26.03 3.64 -6.08
N SER A 174 25.01 2.79 -6.18
CA SER A 174 25.19 1.38 -6.56
C SER A 174 25.84 1.20 -7.94
N PHE A 175 25.60 2.10 -8.90
CA PHE A 175 26.26 2.07 -10.21
C PHE A 175 27.71 2.55 -10.20
N ILE A 176 28.15 3.32 -9.19
CA ILE A 176 29.54 3.78 -9.06
C ILE A 176 30.43 2.71 -8.42
N TYR A 177 29.84 1.80 -7.63
CA TYR A 177 30.54 0.73 -6.92
C TYR A 177 30.52 -0.62 -7.66
N ILE A 178 30.02 -0.66 -8.90
CA ILE A 178 30.07 -1.80 -9.84
C ILE A 178 30.95 -1.39 -11.03
#